data_AF-A0A816UD00-F1
#
_entry.id   AF-A0A816UD00-F1
#
_cell.length_a   1.000
_cell.length_b   1.000
_cell.length_c   1.000
_cell.angle_alpha   90.00
_cell.angle_beta   90.00
_cell.angle_gamma   90.00
#
_symmetry.space_group_name_H-M   'P 1'
#
loop_
_entity.id
_entity.type
_entity.pdbx_description
1 polymer ?
#
loop_
_entity_poly.entity_id
_entity_poly.type
_entity_poly.pdbx_seq_one_letter_code
_entity_poly.pdbx_strand_id
1 'polypeptide(L)'
;MIEHERATMNEIKKQFPSSNISGCFFNLCQNVYRAVIRFGLKTLYSENEDFAKQICSLPSLALLPVPDVIPTFDEIKMQFPAEGEPMLKYFEDYYKGVKGRLSRPRKAAKCDILLWNVNDNTIQGQHRTNNAVDDWNNRFASLINCNHPNF
;
A
#
# COMPACT_ATOMS: atom_id res chain seq x y z
N MET A 1 -10.79 8.24 -1.52
CA MET A 1 -9.54 7.48 -1.35
C MET A 1 -9.39 7.11 0.13
N ILE A 2 -9.19 5.83 0.44
CA ILE A 2 -9.25 5.29 1.81
C ILE A 2 -7.90 4.67 2.20
N GLU A 3 -7.63 4.54 3.50
CA GLU A 3 -6.51 3.77 4.02
C GLU A 3 -6.63 2.29 3.65
N HIS A 4 -5.51 1.62 3.34
CA HIS A 4 -5.51 0.19 2.95
C HIS A 4 -5.75 -0.77 4.14
N GLU A 5 -6.50 -0.33 5.15
CA GLU A 5 -6.89 -1.14 6.28
C GLU A 5 -8.18 -1.91 6.00
N ARG A 6 -8.09 -3.23 6.15
CA ARG A 6 -9.18 -4.17 5.87
C ARG A 6 -10.44 -3.91 6.70
N ALA A 7 -10.30 -3.47 7.95
CA ALA A 7 -11.45 -3.17 8.81
C ALA A 7 -12.25 -1.97 8.26
N THR A 8 -11.55 -0.87 7.96
CA THR A 8 -12.12 0.34 7.37
C THR A 8 -12.78 0.07 6.03
N MET A 9 -12.13 -0.70 5.16
CA MET A 9 -12.71 -1.07 3.86
C MET A 9 -13.98 -1.92 4.00
N ASN A 10 -13.98 -2.88 4.93
CA ASN A 10 -15.15 -3.73 5.16
C ASN A 10 -16.35 -2.94 5.70
N GLU A 11 -16.11 -2.02 6.62
CA GLU A 11 -17.18 -1.20 7.20
C GLU A 11 -17.76 -0.23 6.17
N ILE A 12 -16.92 0.39 5.33
CA ILE A 12 -17.39 1.28 4.26
C ILE A 12 -18.20 0.49 3.22
N LYS A 13 -17.77 -0.71 2.81
CA LYS A 13 -18.57 -1.55 1.90
C LYS A 13 -19.91 -1.95 2.50
N LYS A 14 -19.96 -2.19 3.81
CA LYS A 14 -21.19 -2.53 4.53
C LYS A 14 -22.17 -1.36 4.55
N GLN A 15 -21.69 -0.14 4.78
CA GLN A 15 -22.53 1.05 4.85
C GLN A 15 -22.87 1.65 3.48
N PHE A 16 -21.98 1.50 2.50
CA PHE A 16 -22.14 2.05 1.14
C PHE A 16 -21.84 0.98 0.06
N PRO A 17 -22.73 -0.01 -0.13
CA PRO A 17 -22.48 -1.16 -1.00
C PRO A 17 -22.30 -0.82 -2.47
N SER A 18 -22.88 0.30 -2.92
CA SER A 18 -22.83 0.79 -4.30
C SER A 18 -21.63 1.71 -4.58
N SER A 19 -20.81 2.04 -3.58
CA SER A 19 -19.67 2.94 -3.75
C SER A 19 -18.46 2.21 -4.33
N ASN A 20 -17.80 2.84 -5.31
CA ASN A 20 -16.54 2.35 -5.83
C ASN A 20 -15.41 2.80 -4.89
N ILE A 21 -14.82 1.85 -4.17
CA ILE A 21 -13.74 2.12 -3.21
C ILE A 21 -12.41 2.02 -3.96
N SER A 22 -11.66 3.13 -3.97
CA SER A 22 -10.28 3.16 -4.41
C SER A 22 -9.33 3.51 -3.26
N GLY A 23 -8.23 2.79 -3.19
CA GLY A 23 -7.11 3.03 -2.31
C GLY A 23 -6.34 4.27 -2.73
N CYS A 24 -5.54 4.80 -1.80
CA CYS A 24 -4.73 5.98 -2.02
C CYS A 24 -3.26 5.61 -2.23
N PHE A 25 -2.66 5.94 -3.37
CA PHE A 25 -1.23 5.68 -3.61
C PHE A 25 -0.33 6.24 -2.49
N PHE A 26 -0.66 7.42 -1.99
CA PHE A 26 0.05 8.01 -0.85
C PHE A 26 -0.02 7.13 0.40
N ASN A 27 -1.21 6.61 0.75
CA ASN A 27 -1.37 5.69 1.87
C ASN A 27 -0.63 4.36 1.64
N LEU A 28 -0.51 3.90 0.39
CA LEU A 28 0.30 2.73 0.05
C LEU A 28 1.79 2.99 0.36
N CYS A 29 2.31 4.12 -0.11
CA CYS A 29 3.68 4.54 0.18
C CYS A 29 3.94 4.70 1.69
N GLN A 30 3.00 5.30 2.43
CA GLN A 30 3.09 5.41 3.88
C GLN A 30 3.13 4.03 4.55
N ASN A 31 2.29 3.09 4.14
CA ASN A 31 2.27 1.74 4.71
C ASN A 31 3.57 0.98 4.43
N VAL A 32 4.14 1.14 3.24
CA VAL A 32 5.46 0.59 2.89
C VAL A 32 6.54 1.20 3.78
N TYR A 33 6.56 2.52 3.96
CA TYR A 33 7.54 3.18 4.83
C TYR A 33 7.41 2.79 6.31
N ARG A 34 6.18 2.69 6.83
CA ARG A 34 5.91 2.17 8.18
C ARG A 34 6.42 0.73 8.33
N ALA A 35 6.29 -0.10 7.30
CA ALA A 35 6.83 -1.46 7.30
C ALA A 35 8.37 -1.48 7.30
N VAL A 36 9.03 -0.60 6.55
CA VAL A 36 10.50 -0.42 6.60
C VAL A 36 10.97 -0.15 8.02
N ILE A 37 10.32 0.79 8.73
CA ILE A 37 10.65 1.09 10.13
C ILE A 37 10.39 -0.12 11.02
N ARG A 38 9.21 -0.76 10.89
CA ARG A 38 8.81 -1.91 11.71
C ARG A 38 9.81 -3.08 11.62
N PHE A 39 10.41 -3.28 10.45
CA PHE A 39 11.40 -4.34 10.23
C PHE A 39 12.85 -3.91 10.53
N GLY A 40 13.06 -2.73 11.10
CA GLY A 40 14.40 -2.24 11.47
C GLY A 40 15.26 -1.83 10.26
N LEU A 41 14.65 -1.64 9.09
CA LEU A 41 15.36 -1.36 7.83
C LEU A 41 15.59 0.14 7.58
N LYS A 42 15.22 1.01 8.53
CA LYS A 42 15.25 2.47 8.36
C LYS A 42 16.64 2.98 7.95
N THR A 43 17.70 2.56 8.65
CA THR A 43 19.07 2.98 8.38
C THR A 43 19.53 2.53 7.00
N LEU A 44 19.32 1.25 6.67
CA LEU A 44 19.67 0.71 5.35
C LEU A 44 18.91 1.43 4.22
N TYR A 45 17.62 1.71 4.43
CA TYR A 45 16.82 2.49 3.50
C TYR A 45 17.31 3.92 3.30
N SER A 46 17.82 4.59 4.34
CA SER A 46 18.32 5.96 4.22
C SER A 46 19.73 6.06 3.66
N GLU A 47 20.56 5.03 3.84
CA GLU A 47 21.99 5.08 3.54
C GLU A 47 22.35 4.33 2.25
N ASN A 48 21.48 3.45 1.75
CA ASN A 48 21.69 2.69 0.52
C ASN A 48 20.60 3.04 -0.51
N GLU A 49 20.99 3.80 -1.53
CA GLU A 49 20.09 4.27 -2.59
C GLU A 49 19.48 3.11 -3.41
N ASP A 50 20.26 2.06 -3.69
CA ASP A 50 19.77 0.92 -4.46
C ASP A 50 18.75 0.11 -3.66
N PHE A 51 18.98 -0.08 -2.36
CA PHE A 51 17.98 -0.66 -1.47
C PHE A 51 16.71 0.18 -1.41
N ALA A 52 16.85 1.51 -1.33
CA ALA A 52 15.70 2.42 -1.35
C ALA A 52 14.90 2.30 -2.65
N LYS A 53 15.56 2.21 -3.80
CA LYS A 53 14.91 1.97 -5.11
C LYS A 53 14.15 0.64 -5.13
N GLN A 54 14.72 -0.43 -4.59
CA GLN A 54 14.05 -1.72 -4.49
C GLN A 54 12.82 -1.66 -3.59
N ILE A 55 12.88 -0.95 -2.47
CA ILE A 55 11.70 -0.74 -1.62
C ILE A 55 10.63 0.10 -2.34
N CYS A 56 11.02 1.13 -3.08
CA CYS A 56 10.13 1.98 -3.84
C CYS A 56 9.48 1.28 -5.04
N SER A 57 10.08 0.21 -5.57
CA SER A 57 9.49 -0.57 -6.66
C SER A 57 8.19 -1.28 -6.21
N LEU A 58 8.09 -1.68 -4.94
CA LEU A 58 6.90 -2.34 -4.38
C LEU A 58 5.62 -1.49 -4.51
N PRO A 59 5.52 -0.26 -3.96
CA PRO A 59 4.32 0.56 -4.14
C PRO A 59 4.11 0.95 -5.61
N SER A 60 5.17 1.06 -6.41
CA SER A 60 5.07 1.45 -7.83
C SER A 60 4.26 0.46 -8.68
N LEU A 61 4.13 -0.80 -8.24
CA LEU A 61 3.24 -1.79 -8.85
C LEU A 61 1.78 -1.32 -8.95
N ALA A 62 1.35 -0.39 -8.08
CA ALA A 62 0.01 0.17 -8.12
C ALA A 62 -0.25 1.02 -9.38
N LEU A 63 0.81 1.43 -10.06
CA LEU A 63 0.79 2.26 -11.26
C LEU A 63 0.81 1.42 -12.54
N LEU A 64 0.93 0.09 -12.45
CA LEU A 64 0.90 -0.80 -13.61
C LEU A 64 -0.53 -1.21 -13.96
N PRO A 65 -0.83 -1.54 -15.23
CA PRO A 65 -2.06 -2.26 -15.57
C PRO A 65 -2.19 -3.51 -14.69
N VAL A 66 -3.40 -3.78 -14.19
CA VAL A 66 -3.67 -4.93 -13.30
C VAL A 66 -3.09 -6.27 -13.80
N PRO A 67 -3.14 -6.60 -15.12
CA PRO A 67 -2.54 -7.83 -15.64
C PRO A 67 -1.03 -7.94 -15.43
N ASP A 68 -0.32 -6.81 -15.39
CA ASP A 68 1.14 -6.74 -15.34
C ASP A 68 1.69 -6.72 -13.91
N VAL A 69 0.84 -6.43 -12.91
CA VAL A 69 1.22 -6.33 -11.50
C VAL A 69 1.89 -7.61 -10.98
N ILE A 70 1.31 -8.78 -11.24
CA ILE A 70 1.84 -10.06 -10.73
C ILE A 70 3.14 -10.46 -11.44
N PRO A 71 3.21 -10.46 -12.79
CA PRO A 71 4.47 -10.71 -13.50
C PRO A 71 5.62 -9.81 -13.04
N THR A 72 5.39 -8.48 -12.96
CA THR A 72 6.43 -7.54 -12.55
C THR A 72 6.83 -7.71 -11.08
N PHE A 73 5.91 -8.07 -10.18
CA PHE A 73 6.28 -8.42 -8.81
C PHE A 73 7.22 -9.62 -8.77
N ASP A 74 6.92 -10.67 -9.54
CA ASP A 74 7.75 -11.88 -9.56
C ASP A 74 9.14 -11.59 -10.16
N GLU A 75 9.27 -10.64 -11.10
CA GLU A 75 10.56 -10.12 -11.61
C GLU A 75 11.34 -9.33 -10.56
N ILE A 76 10.68 -8.37 -9.87
CA ILE A 76 11.28 -7.60 -8.77
C ILE A 76 11.84 -8.53 -7.70
N LYS A 77 11.09 -9.60 -7.37
CA LYS A 77 11.48 -10.58 -6.36
C LYS A 77 12.82 -11.28 -6.68
N MET A 78 13.13 -11.50 -7.96
CA MET A 78 14.39 -12.18 -8.35
C MET A 78 15.62 -11.31 -8.10
N GLN A 79 15.46 -9.99 -8.05
CA GLN A 79 16.55 -9.02 -7.90
C GLN A 79 16.54 -8.36 -6.52
N PHE A 80 15.61 -8.75 -5.65
CA PHE A 80 15.43 -8.10 -4.36
C PHE A 80 16.56 -8.48 -3.39
N PRO A 81 17.14 -7.51 -2.68
CA PRO A 81 18.19 -7.78 -1.70
C PRO A 81 17.68 -8.69 -0.58
N ALA A 82 18.53 -9.60 -0.10
CA ALA A 82 18.18 -10.58 0.92
C ALA A 82 17.75 -9.92 2.24
N GLU A 83 18.37 -8.79 2.58
CA GLU A 83 18.04 -7.94 3.73
C GLU A 83 16.59 -7.42 3.65
N GLY A 84 16.04 -7.31 2.44
CA GLY A 84 14.69 -6.87 2.15
C GLY A 84 13.63 -7.98 2.15
N GLU A 85 13.98 -9.24 2.37
CA GLU A 85 13.04 -10.37 2.38
C GLU A 85 11.80 -10.15 3.28
N PRO A 86 11.90 -9.54 4.48
CA PRO A 86 10.72 -9.21 5.29
C PRO A 86 9.73 -8.28 4.58
N MET A 87 10.23 -7.37 3.73
CA MET A 87 9.40 -6.44 2.95
C MET A 87 8.70 -7.15 1.79
N LEU A 88 9.41 -8.04 1.07
CA LEU A 88 8.79 -8.88 0.05
C LEU A 88 7.66 -9.72 0.61
N LYS A 89 7.92 -10.41 1.73
CA LYS A 89 6.92 -11.26 2.39
C LYS A 89 5.73 -10.43 2.87
N TYR A 90 5.97 -9.27 3.47
CA TYR A 90 4.91 -8.35 3.86
C TYR A 90 4.05 -7.95 2.66
N PHE A 91 4.68 -7.54 1.56
CA PHE A 91 3.95 -7.07 0.39
C PHE A 91 3.17 -8.21 -0.30
N GLU A 92 3.78 -9.40 -0.39
CA GLU A 92 3.15 -10.61 -0.91
C GLU A 92 1.93 -11.02 -0.08
N ASP A 93 2.05 -11.01 1.25
CA ASP A 93 0.96 -11.37 2.17
C ASP A 93 -0.19 -10.36 2.17
N TYR A 94 0.11 -9.06 2.04
CA TYR A 94 -0.88 -7.99 2.20
C TYR A 94 -1.54 -7.56 0.90
N TYR A 95 -0.79 -7.48 -0.21
CA TYR A 95 -1.20 -6.84 -1.46
C TYR A 95 -1.32 -7.80 -2.65
N LYS A 96 -0.46 -8.83 -2.76
CA LYS A 96 -0.52 -9.83 -3.86
C LYS A 96 -1.46 -11.00 -3.54
N GLY A 97 -1.42 -11.47 -2.29
CA GLY A 97 -2.06 -12.71 -1.86
C GLY A 97 -1.26 -13.96 -2.25
N VAL A 98 -1.21 -14.94 -1.35
CA VAL A 98 -0.38 -16.14 -1.52
C VAL A 98 -1.14 -17.22 -2.30
N LYS A 99 -0.52 -17.78 -3.36
CA LYS A 99 -1.04 -18.98 -4.05
C LYS A 99 -1.14 -20.13 -3.03
N GLY A 100 -2.32 -20.71 -2.87
CA GLY A 100 -2.46 -21.97 -2.11
C GLY A 100 -1.72 -23.09 -2.84
N ARG A 101 -1.02 -23.97 -2.12
CA ARG A 101 -0.48 -25.19 -2.72
C ARG A 101 -1.61 -26.19 -2.96
N LEU A 102 -1.52 -26.88 -4.11
CA LEU A 102 -2.16 -28.15 -4.50
C LEU A 102 -3.23 -28.64 -3.49
N SER A 103 -4.47 -28.22 -3.73
CA SER A 103 -5.70 -28.53 -2.95
C SER A 103 -6.14 -27.51 -1.88
N ARG A 104 -5.44 -26.38 -1.69
CA ARG A 104 -5.95 -25.28 -0.86
C ARG A 104 -6.32 -24.05 -1.71
N PRO A 105 -7.49 -23.43 -1.51
CA PRO A 105 -7.84 -22.18 -2.19
C PRO A 105 -6.80 -21.10 -1.88
N ARG A 106 -6.56 -20.21 -2.86
CA ARG A 106 -5.66 -19.05 -2.72
C ARG A 106 -5.98 -18.33 -1.41
N LYS A 107 -4.97 -18.05 -0.58
CA LYS A 107 -5.21 -17.21 0.59
C LYS A 107 -5.40 -15.80 0.04
N ALA A 108 -6.65 -15.32 0.05
CA ALA A 108 -6.99 -14.01 -0.49
C ALA A 108 -6.05 -12.94 0.09
N ALA A 109 -5.56 -12.05 -0.77
CA ALA A 109 -4.81 -10.88 -0.34
C ALA A 109 -5.62 -10.13 0.73
N LYS A 110 -4.97 -9.59 1.75
CA LYS A 110 -5.66 -8.78 2.77
C LYS A 110 -6.23 -7.50 2.17
N CYS A 111 -5.64 -7.02 1.08
CA CYS A 111 -6.12 -5.94 0.23
C CYS A 111 -6.11 -6.44 -1.22
N ASP A 112 -7.29 -6.46 -1.87
CA ASP A 112 -7.43 -6.85 -3.28
C ASP A 112 -6.63 -5.91 -4.19
N ILE A 113 -6.02 -6.44 -5.25
CA ILE A 113 -5.30 -5.66 -6.27
C ILE A 113 -6.17 -4.52 -6.80
N LEU A 114 -7.47 -4.77 -7.02
CA LEU A 114 -8.40 -3.75 -7.50
C LEU A 114 -8.60 -2.59 -6.52
N LEU A 115 -8.24 -2.75 -5.24
CA LEU A 115 -8.38 -1.72 -4.22
C LEU A 115 -7.15 -0.83 -4.13
N TRP A 116 -5.93 -1.37 -4.24
CA TRP A 116 -4.70 -0.57 -4.11
C TRP A 116 -4.08 -0.16 -5.44
N ASN A 117 -4.49 -0.78 -6.56
CA ASN A 117 -4.10 -0.33 -7.89
C ASN A 117 -4.80 1.00 -8.23
N VAL A 118 -4.02 1.94 -8.74
CA VAL A 118 -4.48 3.29 -9.09
C VAL A 118 -4.12 3.65 -10.55
N ASN A 119 -3.75 2.66 -11.37
CA ASN A 119 -3.35 2.88 -12.76
C ASN A 119 -4.46 3.59 -13.55
N ASP A 120 -5.70 3.07 -13.49
CA ASP A 120 -6.86 3.68 -14.15
C ASP A 120 -7.13 5.11 -13.63
N ASN A 121 -7.03 5.33 -12.33
CA ASN A 121 -7.20 6.66 -11.72
C ASN A 121 -6.11 7.65 -12.20
N THR A 122 -4.88 7.15 -12.38
CA THR A 122 -3.72 7.92 -12.83
C THR A 122 -3.86 8.32 -14.29
N ILE A 123 -4.35 7.42 -15.14
CA ILE A 123 -4.63 7.64 -16.56
C ILE A 123 -5.83 8.59 -16.73
N GLN A 124 -6.86 8.48 -15.89
CA GLN A 124 -8.07 9.30 -15.94
C GLN A 124 -7.93 10.67 -15.25
N GLY A 125 -6.73 11.03 -14.76
CA GLY A 125 -6.49 12.32 -14.10
C GLY A 125 -7.24 12.49 -12.76
N GLN A 126 -7.74 11.40 -12.17
CA GLN A 126 -8.38 11.44 -10.86
C GLN A 126 -7.35 11.66 -9.75
N HIS A 127 -7.77 12.29 -8.66
CA HIS A 127 -6.87 12.71 -7.57
C HIS A 127 -6.02 11.53 -7.05
N ARG A 128 -4.69 11.68 -7.17
CA ARG A 128 -3.67 10.70 -6.73
C ARG A 128 -3.42 10.76 -5.22
N THR A 129 -3.76 11.87 -4.59
CA THR A 129 -3.57 12.17 -3.16
C THR A 129 -4.81 12.82 -2.57
N ASN A 130 -5.03 12.62 -1.28
CA ASN A 130 -6.20 13.12 -0.56
C ASN A 130 -5.99 14.56 -0.08
N ASN A 131 -5.38 15.43 -0.90
CA ASN A 131 -4.93 16.76 -0.49
C ASN A 131 -6.00 17.56 0.27
N ALA A 132 -7.27 17.46 -0.10
CA ALA A 132 -8.36 18.15 0.60
C ALA A 132 -8.59 17.64 2.03
N VAL A 133 -8.46 16.34 2.29
CA VAL A 133 -8.61 15.74 3.62
C VAL A 133 -7.32 15.85 4.41
N ASP A 134 -6.15 15.77 3.79
CA ASP A 134 -4.87 16.03 4.45
C ASP A 134 -4.78 17.50 4.87
N ASP A 135 -5.20 18.43 4.01
CA ASP A 135 -5.32 19.85 4.35
C ASP A 135 -6.35 20.10 5.43
N TRP A 136 -7.49 19.38 5.41
CA TRP A 136 -8.48 19.46 6.47
C TRP A 136 -7.94 18.89 7.80
N ASN A 137 -7.29 17.73 7.78
CA ASN A 137 -6.68 17.11 8.96
C ASN A 137 -5.54 17.98 9.53
N ASN A 138 -4.71 18.56 8.67
CA ASN A 138 -3.64 19.47 9.07
C ASN A 138 -4.20 20.77 9.65
N ARG A 139 -5.27 21.33 9.06
CA ARG A 139 -5.99 22.49 9.61
C ARG A 139 -6.71 22.16 10.91
N PHE A 140 -7.28 20.97 11.04
CA PHE A 140 -7.95 20.52 12.26
C PHE A 140 -6.95 20.28 13.39
N ALA A 141 -5.80 19.65 13.09
CA ALA A 141 -4.71 19.48 14.04
C ALA A 141 -4.11 20.83 14.50
N SER A 142 -3.97 21.79 13.58
CA SER A 142 -3.50 23.14 13.95
C SER A 142 -4.52 23.94 14.76
N LEU A 143 -5.82 23.70 14.54
CA LEU A 143 -6.89 24.31 15.33
C LEU A 143 -7.00 23.75 16.74
N ILE A 144 -6.63 22.48 16.96
CA ILE A 144 -6.83 21.79 18.26
C ILE A 144 -5.56 21.76 19.12
N ASN A 145 -4.38 22.09 18.56
CA ASN A 145 -3.10 22.19 19.28
C ASN A 145 -2.78 20.98 20.20
N CYS A 146 -3.25 19.79 19.82
CA CYS A 146 -3.02 18.54 20.55
C CYS A 146 -2.22 17.60 19.65
N ASN A 147 -0.92 17.48 19.91
CA ASN A 147 -0.05 16.55 19.17
C ASN A 147 -0.32 15.07 19.49
N HIS A 148 -1.05 14.76 20.57
CA HIS A 148 -1.53 13.40 20.89
C HIS A 148 -2.74 13.43 21.86
N PRO A 149 -3.96 13.11 21.42
CA PRO A 149 -5.03 12.72 22.34
C PRO A 149 -4.80 11.28 22.78
N ASN A 150 -4.50 11.07 24.06
CA ASN A 150 -4.50 9.74 24.68
C ASN A 150 -5.95 9.28 24.85
N PHE A 151 -6.29 8.15 24.23
CA PHE A 151 -7.41 7.30 24.60
C PHE A 151 -6.91 5.86 24.75
#